data_AF-A0A6N2CI31-F1
#
_entry.id   AF-A0A6N2CI31-F1
#
_cell.length_a   1.000
_cell.length_b   1.000
_cell.length_c   1.000
_cell.angle_alpha   90.00
_cell.angle_beta   90.00
_cell.angle_gamma   90.00
#
_symmetry.space_group_name_H-M   'P 1'
#
loop_
_entity.id
_entity.type
_entity.pdbx_description
1 polymer ?
#
loop_
_entity_poly.entity_id
_entity_poly.type
_entity_poly.pdbx_seq_one_letter_code
_entity_poly.pdbx_strand_id
1 'polypeptide(L)' 'MAIEAIWGDLLASPEQVESPGWHQEALKETEARVAAGLEEPIDWEQAKAKLRKEFE' A
#
# COMPACT_ATOMS: atom_id res chain seq x y z
N MET A 1 11.95 10.40 18.21
CA MET A 1 10.94 9.87 17.28
C MET A 1 11.01 10.64 15.97
N ALA A 2 12.05 10.43 15.16
CA ALA A 2 12.22 11.19 13.92
C ALA A 2 11.21 10.77 12.84
N ILE A 3 10.91 9.46 12.76
CA ILE A 3 9.97 8.92 11.77
C ILE A 3 8.52 9.36 12.00
N GLU A 4 8.09 9.47 13.26
CA GLU A 4 6.74 9.93 13.62
C GLU A 4 6.49 11.39 13.23
N ALA A 5 7.50 12.25 13.38
CA ALA A 5 7.41 13.65 12.97
C ALA A 5 7.30 13.77 11.43
N ILE A 6 8.12 13.01 10.71
CA ILE A 6 8.06 12.93 9.24
C ILE A 6 6.69 12.43 8.78
N TRP A 7 6.15 11.39 9.44
CA TRP A 7 4.82 10.90 9.15
C TRP A 7 3.73 11.94 9.42
N GLY A 8 3.83 12.66 10.55
CA GLY A 8 2.90 13.74 10.88
C GLY A 8 2.87 14.84 9.82
N ASP A 9 4.04 15.28 9.36
CA ASP A 9 4.17 16.32 8.34
C ASP A 9 3.61 15.87 6.98
N LEU A 10 3.90 14.63 6.56
CA LEU A 10 3.36 14.06 5.31
C LEU A 10 1.83 13.94 5.36
N LEU A 11 1.26 13.56 6.51
CA LEU A 11 -0.18 13.40 6.69
C LEU A 11 -0.93 14.74 6.83
N ALA A 12 -0.25 15.81 7.23
CA ALA A 12 -0.85 17.13 7.38
C ALA A 12 -1.15 17.81 6.02
N SER A 13 -0.49 17.40 4.95
CA SER A 13 -0.67 17.98 3.61
C SER A 13 -0.49 16.94 2.49
N PRO A 14 -1.36 15.92 2.44
CA PRO A 14 -1.24 14.81 1.50
C PRO A 14 -1.32 15.27 0.04
N GLU A 15 -2.10 16.32 -0.24
CA GLU A 15 -2.26 16.93 -1.56
C GLU A 15 -0.94 17.48 -2.14
N GLN A 16 0.01 17.84 -1.27
CA GLN A 16 1.31 18.42 -1.66
C GLN A 16 2.33 17.35 -2.04
N VAL A 17 2.01 16.07 -1.81
CA VAL A 17 2.88 14.95 -2.14
C VAL A 17 2.47 14.41 -3.50
N GLU A 18 3.26 14.74 -4.52
CA GLU A 18 3.03 14.21 -5.86
C GLU A 18 3.18 12.68 -5.86
N SER A 19 2.22 12.00 -6.50
CA SER A 19 2.32 10.56 -6.72
C SER A 19 3.52 10.26 -7.63
N PRO A 20 4.34 9.24 -7.32
CA PRO A 20 5.39 8.80 -8.22
C PRO A 20 4.84 8.42 -9.59
N GLY A 21 5.62 8.64 -10.66
CA GLY A 21 5.17 8.37 -12.04
C GLY A 21 4.73 6.91 -12.30
N TRP A 22 5.24 5.95 -11.53
CA TRP A 22 4.85 4.54 -11.62
C TRP A 22 3.53 4.21 -10.89
N HIS A 23 3.04 5.07 -10.00
CA HIS A 23 1.92 4.77 -9.11
C HIS A 23 0.64 4.43 -9.89
N GLN A 24 0.32 5.24 -10.90
CA GLN A 24 -0.87 5.02 -11.72
C GLN A 24 -0.78 3.72 -12.52
N GLU A 25 0.40 3.37 -13.01
CA GLU A 25 0.61 2.14 -13.77
C GLU A 25 0.41 0.91 -12.89
N ALA A 26 1.00 0.92 -11.69
CA ALA A 26 0.84 -0.15 -10.71
C ALA A 26 -0.63 -0.36 -10.28
N LEU A 27 -1.39 0.73 -10.09
CA LEU A 27 -2.82 0.65 -9.78
C LEU A 27 -3.60 -0.01 -10.92
N LYS A 28 -3.39 0.44 -12.18
CA LYS A 28 -4.06 -0.13 -13.36
C LYS A 28 -3.75 -1.60 -13.55
N GLU A 29 -2.49 -2.00 -13.36
CA GLU A 29 -2.07 -3.39 -13.47
C GLU A 29 -2.77 -4.26 -12.42
N THR A 30 -2.85 -3.77 -11.18
CA THR A 30 -3.51 -4.45 -10.06
C THR A 30 -5.01 -4.57 -10.30
N GLU A 31 -5.68 -3.49 -10.74
CA GLU A 31 -7.10 -3.51 -11.11
C GLU A 31 -7.39 -4.56 -12.20
N ALA A 32 -6.52 -4.65 -13.22
CA ALA A 32 -6.66 -5.64 -14.28
C ALA A 32 -6.51 -7.09 -13.76
N ARG A 33 -5.55 -7.34 -12.86
CA ARG A 33 -5.35 -8.67 -12.26
C ARG A 33 -6.52 -9.07 -11.36
N VAL A 34 -7.05 -8.15 -10.56
CA VAL A 34 -8.26 -8.37 -9.75
C VAL A 34 -9.47 -8.68 -10.64
N ALA A 35 -9.70 -7.88 -11.70
CA ALA A 35 -10.80 -8.11 -12.64
C ALA A 35 -10.67 -9.46 -13.38
N ALA A 36 -9.44 -9.92 -13.62
CA ALA A 36 -9.16 -11.23 -14.21
C ALA A 36 -9.23 -12.40 -13.21
N GLY A 37 -9.46 -12.14 -11.91
CA GLY A 37 -9.47 -13.16 -10.85
C GLY A 37 -8.07 -13.72 -10.52
N LEU A 38 -7.01 -13.00 -10.89
CA LEU A 38 -5.61 -13.37 -10.61
C LEU A 38 -5.13 -12.84 -9.26
N GLU A 39 -5.86 -11.91 -8.65
CA GLU A 39 -5.59 -11.37 -7.33
C GLU A 39 -6.89 -11.26 -6.52
N GLU A 40 -6.83 -11.64 -5.25
CA GLU A 40 -7.95 -11.54 -4.32
C GLU A 40 -7.60 -10.62 -3.15
N PRO A 41 -8.50 -9.71 -2.75
CA PRO A 41 -8.30 -8.90 -1.56
C PRO A 41 -8.32 -9.81 -0.32
N ILE A 42 -7.31 -9.65 0.52
CA ILE A 42 -7.21 -10.34 1.81
C ILE A 42 -7.50 -9.36 2.95
N ASP A 43 -8.13 -9.86 4.01
CA ASP A 43 -8.33 -9.08 5.23
C ASP A 43 -6.97 -8.65 5.84
N TRP A 44 -6.94 -7.45 6.40
CA TRP A 44 -5.71 -6.86 6.92
C TRP A 44 -5.10 -7.63 8.09
N GLU A 45 -5.93 -8.15 9.01
CA GLU A 45 -5.42 -8.94 10.12
C GLU A 45 -4.87 -10.28 9.63
N GLN A 46 -5.51 -10.88 8.62
CA GLN A 46 -5.01 -12.10 7.97
C GLN A 46 -3.69 -11.87 7.24
N ALA A 47 -3.54 -10.76 6.51
CA ALA A 47 -2.30 -10.40 5.83
C ALA A 47 -1.13 -10.25 6.82
N LYS A 48 -1.35 -9.52 7.93
CA LYS A 48 -0.34 -9.37 8.99
C LYS A 48 0.05 -10.72 9.61
N ALA A 49 -0.93 -11.59 9.87
CA ALA A 49 -0.66 -12.91 10.43
C ALA A 49 0.17 -13.77 9.48
N LYS A 50 -0.14 -13.76 8.18
CA LYS A 50 0.62 -14.46 7.14
C LYS A 50 2.06 -13.97 7.05
N LEU A 51 2.27 -12.65 6.98
CA LEU A 51 3.61 -12.07 6.91
C LEU A 51 4.45 -12.40 8.14
N ARG A 52 3.90 -12.30 9.35
CA ARG A 52 4.63 -12.69 10.56
C ARG A 52 5.06 -14.16 10.53
N LYS A 53 4.17 -15.05 10.07
CA LYS A 53 4.48 -16.48 9.94
C LYS A 53 5.55 -16.77 8.88
N GLU A 54 5.62 -15.99 7.81
CA GLU A 54 6.60 -16.18 6.73
C GLU A 54 8.02 -15.74 7.11
N PHE A 55 8.16 -14.85 8.09
CA PHE A 55 9.44 -14.26 8.51
C PHE A 55 9.79 -14.52 9.99
N GLU A 56 9.07 -15.40 10.68
CA GLU A 56 9.47 -16.02 11.96
C GLU A 56 10.53 -17.11 11.72
#